data_AF-A0A3D9Z3C6-F1
#
_entry.id   AF-A0A3D9Z3C6-F1
#
_cell.length_a   1.000
_cell.length_b   1.000
_cell.length_c   1.000
_cell.angle_alpha   90.00
_cell.angle_beta   90.00
_cell.angle_gamma   90.00
#
_symmetry.space_group_name_H-M   'P 1'
#
loop_
_entity.id
_entity.type
_entity.pdbx_description
1 polymer ?
#
loop_
_entity_poly.entity_id
_entity_poly.type
_entity_poly.pdbx_seq_one_letter_code
_entity_poly.pdbx_strand_id
1 'polypeptide(L)'
;MTVLGRATLSQSRALKIRDQHDETGALLATLEPLGTEIRSRLDLAEKALGKAEDHYKAAGLQLIEVKKRIAAGGPDGDGASTFEAFLKQHAIGRSRAYDMIAIADGRKTLEGIRAKTAQRVAAHADRSRTALASVSNGQSAKLRKKAERGAELASREERDSVERQRDMQADELAARLAMLLLSSTTPEALRQIRDVLQSESIAEIHELRYHCGIKYSPILKAIDRALADVDTGPGDLLAAFDRSRHGEIFNLLFSAPAGVTDKPLEAALGAYDALGLEDRLCFHDLRPEPLLRLAAA
;
A
#
# COMPACT_ATOMS: atom_id res chain seq x y z
N MET A 1 -76.21 0.03 -13.59
CA MET A 1 -75.17 0.19 -12.54
C MET A 1 -73.82 0.00 -13.21
N THR A 2 -73.08 1.09 -13.43
CA THR A 2 -71.88 1.10 -14.28
C THR A 2 -70.63 1.17 -13.38
N VAL A 3 -69.84 0.09 -13.37
CA VAL A 3 -68.57 -0.03 -12.64
C VAL A 3 -67.43 0.28 -13.62
N LEU A 4 -67.05 1.55 -13.77
CA LEU A 4 -65.98 2.00 -14.69
C LEU A 4 -64.95 2.96 -14.02
N GLY A 5 -64.60 2.75 -12.75
CA GLY A 5 -63.84 3.76 -11.98
C GLY A 5 -62.46 3.39 -11.42
N ARG A 6 -62.00 2.12 -11.46
CA ARG A 6 -60.78 1.70 -10.71
C ARG A 6 -59.49 1.53 -11.53
N ALA A 7 -59.56 1.43 -12.85
CA ALA A 7 -58.37 1.16 -13.67
C ALA A 7 -57.44 2.38 -13.86
N THR A 8 -57.95 3.61 -13.77
CA THR A 8 -57.21 4.84 -14.11
C THR A 8 -56.30 5.36 -12.99
N LEU A 9 -56.64 5.10 -11.71
CA LEU A 9 -55.84 5.53 -10.56
C LEU A 9 -54.54 4.73 -10.40
N SER A 10 -54.53 3.44 -10.79
CA SER A 10 -53.34 2.59 -10.72
C SER A 10 -52.28 3.00 -11.75
N GLN A 11 -52.70 3.28 -12.99
CA GLN A 11 -51.80 3.73 -14.06
C GLN A 11 -51.20 5.12 -13.77
N SER A 12 -51.98 6.04 -13.21
CA SER A 12 -51.51 7.39 -12.86
C SER A 12 -50.41 7.37 -11.79
N ARG A 13 -50.50 6.44 -10.82
CA ARG A 13 -49.48 6.31 -9.76
C ARG A 13 -48.19 5.66 -10.29
N ALA A 14 -48.30 4.71 -11.21
CA ALA A 14 -47.15 4.05 -11.82
C ALA A 14 -46.33 4.99 -12.71
N LEU A 15 -46.98 5.90 -13.45
CA LEU A 15 -46.30 6.91 -14.26
C LEU A 15 -45.56 7.92 -13.38
N LYS A 16 -46.20 8.41 -12.29
CA LYS A 16 -45.55 9.35 -11.36
C LYS A 16 -44.28 8.80 -10.70
N ILE A 17 -44.22 7.50 -10.44
CA ILE A 17 -43.01 6.86 -9.87
C ILE A 17 -41.85 6.84 -10.88
N ARG A 18 -42.11 6.68 -12.18
CA ARG A 18 -41.06 6.65 -13.20
C ARG A 18 -40.38 8.01 -13.35
N ASP A 19 -41.15 9.08 -13.43
CA ASP A 19 -40.61 10.43 -13.62
C ASP A 19 -39.70 10.85 -12.44
N GLN A 20 -40.03 10.45 -11.21
CA GLN A 20 -39.20 10.71 -10.02
C GLN A 20 -37.84 9.99 -10.04
N HIS A 21 -37.74 8.82 -10.68
CA HIS A 21 -36.49 8.08 -10.80
C HIS A 21 -35.52 8.76 -11.78
N ASP A 22 -36.02 9.37 -12.85
CA ASP A 22 -35.19 10.01 -13.86
C ASP A 22 -34.58 11.33 -13.34
N GLU A 23 -35.35 12.11 -12.57
CA GLU A 23 -34.86 13.35 -11.96
C GLU A 23 -33.79 13.12 -10.89
N THR A 24 -33.97 12.10 -10.05
CA THR A 24 -32.95 11.73 -9.04
C THR A 24 -31.66 11.24 -9.69
N GLY A 25 -31.75 10.49 -10.79
CA GLY A 25 -30.60 10.07 -11.58
C GLY A 25 -29.83 11.25 -12.18
N ALA A 26 -30.54 12.22 -12.76
CA ALA A 26 -29.93 13.42 -13.33
C ALA A 26 -29.19 14.25 -12.26
N LEU A 27 -29.81 14.44 -11.09
CA LEU A 27 -29.17 15.15 -9.97
C LEU A 27 -27.90 14.45 -9.50
N LEU A 28 -27.93 13.12 -9.34
CA LEU A 28 -26.75 12.35 -8.94
C LEU A 28 -25.62 12.43 -9.98
N ALA A 29 -25.96 12.47 -11.27
CA ALA A 29 -24.97 12.66 -12.34
C ALA A 29 -24.24 14.02 -12.21
N THR A 30 -24.94 15.09 -11.82
CA THR A 30 -24.28 16.40 -11.59
C THR A 30 -23.34 16.42 -10.38
N LEU A 31 -23.50 15.46 -9.45
CA LEU A 31 -22.70 15.36 -8.23
C LEU A 31 -21.51 14.38 -8.38
N GLU A 32 -21.40 13.70 -9.52
CA GLU A 32 -20.37 12.69 -9.78
C GLU A 32 -18.93 13.23 -9.61
N PRO A 33 -18.58 14.45 -10.08
CA PRO A 33 -17.25 15.03 -9.84
C PRO A 33 -16.94 15.28 -8.35
N LEU A 34 -17.96 15.62 -7.55
CA LEU A 34 -17.77 15.80 -6.10
C LEU A 34 -17.54 14.45 -5.41
N GLY A 35 -18.27 13.41 -5.83
CA GLY A 35 -18.12 12.08 -5.25
C GLY A 35 -16.75 11.46 -5.53
N THR A 36 -16.22 11.61 -6.74
CA THR A 36 -14.87 11.13 -7.10
C THR A 36 -13.77 11.87 -6.32
N GLU A 37 -13.89 13.20 -6.19
CA GLU A 37 -12.96 14.01 -5.40
C GLU A 37 -12.99 13.65 -3.90
N ILE A 38 -14.19 13.46 -3.32
CA ILE A 38 -14.33 13.01 -1.93
C ILE A 38 -13.65 11.64 -1.73
N ARG A 39 -13.82 10.72 -2.67
CA ARG A 39 -13.19 9.39 -2.63
C ARG A 39 -11.67 9.49 -2.69
N SER A 40 -11.13 10.30 -3.61
CA SER A 40 -9.70 10.56 -3.71
C SER A 40 -9.12 11.10 -2.39
N ARG A 41 -9.81 12.03 -1.74
CA ARG A 41 -9.40 12.57 -0.43
C ARG A 41 -9.42 11.51 0.68
N LEU A 42 -10.37 10.59 0.65
CA LEU A 42 -10.40 9.47 1.59
C LEU A 42 -9.20 8.56 1.41
N ASP A 43 -8.89 8.19 0.17
CA ASP A 43 -7.76 7.32 -0.14
C ASP A 43 -6.42 8.00 0.26
N LEU A 44 -6.30 9.32 0.08
CA LEU A 44 -5.16 10.10 0.58
C LEU A 44 -5.11 10.15 2.10
N ALA A 45 -6.25 10.33 2.78
CA ALA A 45 -6.31 10.38 4.24
C ALA A 45 -5.90 9.04 4.88
N GLU A 46 -6.22 7.92 4.23
CA GLU A 46 -5.85 6.58 4.68
C GLU A 46 -4.34 6.32 4.54
N LYS A 47 -3.69 6.92 3.54
CA LYS A 47 -2.24 6.81 3.32
C LYS A 47 -1.42 7.83 4.13
N ALA A 48 -1.99 8.99 4.45
CA ALA A 48 -1.26 10.10 5.05
C ALA A 48 -1.34 10.12 6.59
N LEU A 49 -0.36 9.55 7.30
CA LEU A 49 -0.35 9.49 8.77
C LEU A 49 -0.43 10.87 9.45
N GLY A 50 0.21 11.90 8.89
CA GLY A 50 0.29 13.25 9.48
C GLY A 50 -0.73 14.26 8.96
N LYS A 51 -1.41 14.00 7.83
CA LYS A 51 -2.35 14.94 7.19
C LYS A 51 -3.77 14.39 7.03
N ALA A 52 -4.05 13.23 7.62
CA ALA A 52 -5.36 12.59 7.53
C ALA A 52 -6.50 13.51 7.96
N GLU A 53 -6.30 14.32 9.02
CA GLU A 53 -7.34 15.20 9.53
C GLU A 53 -7.74 16.30 8.54
N ASP A 54 -6.78 16.90 7.85
CA ASP A 54 -7.05 17.94 6.84
C ASP A 54 -7.83 17.37 5.65
N HIS A 55 -7.46 16.16 5.20
CA HIS A 55 -8.19 15.45 4.16
C HIS A 55 -9.63 15.10 4.60
N TYR A 56 -9.83 14.63 5.84
CA TYR A 56 -11.18 14.38 6.35
C TYR A 56 -12.01 15.66 6.51
N LYS A 57 -11.41 16.77 6.95
CA LYS A 57 -12.07 18.08 7.01
C LYS A 57 -12.54 18.53 5.64
N ALA A 58 -11.65 18.47 4.64
CA ALA A 58 -11.99 18.86 3.28
C ALA A 58 -13.09 17.97 2.67
N ALA A 59 -12.99 16.65 2.84
CA ALA A 59 -14.03 15.71 2.41
C ALA A 59 -15.37 15.98 3.12
N GLY A 60 -15.35 16.31 4.41
CA GLY A 60 -16.53 16.68 5.18
C GLY A 60 -17.22 17.94 4.65
N LEU A 61 -16.45 18.99 4.29
CA LEU A 61 -16.98 20.21 3.69
C LEU A 61 -17.65 19.94 2.34
N GLN A 62 -17.06 19.07 1.51
CA GLN A 62 -17.65 18.66 0.24
C GLN A 62 -18.93 17.84 0.44
N LEU A 63 -18.99 16.97 1.45
CA LEU A 63 -20.22 16.24 1.80
C LEU A 63 -21.33 17.18 2.27
N ILE A 64 -21.00 18.26 2.98
CA ILE A 64 -21.98 19.30 3.36
C ILE A 64 -22.54 19.98 2.10
N GLU A 65 -21.67 20.30 1.13
CA GLU A 65 -22.09 20.89 -0.14
C GLU A 65 -23.00 19.95 -0.94
N VAL A 66 -22.66 18.66 -1.01
CA VAL A 66 -23.52 17.64 -1.63
C VAL A 66 -24.90 17.60 -0.96
N LYS A 67 -24.96 17.60 0.38
CA LYS A 67 -26.24 17.63 1.11
C LYS A 67 -27.06 18.88 0.78
N LYS A 68 -26.41 20.05 0.66
CA LYS A 68 -27.08 21.30 0.29
C LYS A 68 -27.66 21.24 -1.12
N ARG A 69 -26.91 20.72 -2.10
CA ARG A 69 -27.38 20.57 -3.48
C ARG A 69 -28.54 19.59 -3.60
N ILE A 70 -28.46 18.47 -2.87
CA ILE A 70 -29.56 17.50 -2.81
C ILE A 70 -30.81 18.11 -2.17
N ALA A 71 -30.66 18.85 -1.08
CA ALA A 71 -31.76 19.53 -0.42
C ALA A 71 -32.39 20.62 -1.30
N ALA A 72 -31.62 21.27 -2.17
CA ALA A 72 -32.10 22.31 -3.08
C ALA A 72 -32.77 21.74 -4.35
N GLY A 73 -32.35 20.58 -4.83
CA GLY A 73 -32.78 19.99 -6.11
C GLY A 73 -33.87 18.93 -6.02
N GLY A 74 -34.27 18.47 -4.83
CA GLY A 74 -35.23 17.38 -4.64
C GLY A 74 -36.70 17.84 -4.64
N PRO A 75 -37.57 17.35 -5.57
CA PRO A 75 -38.98 17.78 -5.66
C PRO A 75 -39.84 17.38 -4.45
N ASP A 76 -39.43 16.34 -3.71
CA ASP A 76 -40.24 15.75 -2.62
C ASP A 76 -39.65 15.95 -1.22
N GLY A 77 -38.61 16.79 -1.08
CA GLY A 77 -38.01 17.11 0.23
C GLY A 77 -37.35 15.93 0.96
N ASP A 78 -37.40 14.71 0.41
CA ASP A 78 -36.82 13.50 1.01
C ASP A 78 -35.33 13.34 0.64
N GLY A 79 -34.57 14.44 0.77
CA GLY A 79 -33.15 14.52 0.43
C GLY A 79 -32.25 13.57 1.23
N ALA A 80 -32.79 12.93 2.28
CA ALA A 80 -32.11 11.87 3.01
C ALA A 80 -31.89 10.62 2.14
N SER A 81 -32.91 10.20 1.37
CA SER A 81 -32.84 9.01 0.51
C SER A 81 -31.83 9.21 -0.64
N THR A 82 -31.85 10.39 -1.26
CA THR A 82 -30.93 10.75 -2.34
C THR A 82 -29.48 10.88 -1.84
N PHE A 83 -29.27 11.41 -0.63
CA PHE A 83 -27.92 11.46 -0.05
C PHE A 83 -27.37 10.06 0.25
N GLU A 84 -28.19 9.12 0.72
CA GLU A 84 -27.75 7.74 0.91
C GLU A 84 -27.43 7.04 -0.42
N ALA A 85 -28.22 7.31 -1.46
CA ALA A 85 -27.94 6.80 -2.81
C ALA A 85 -26.58 7.33 -3.34
N PHE A 86 -26.31 8.62 -3.16
CA PHE A 86 -25.01 9.23 -3.48
C PHE A 86 -23.85 8.54 -2.73
N LEU A 87 -23.99 8.36 -1.41
CA LEU A 87 -22.95 7.69 -0.61
C LEU A 87 -22.70 6.25 -1.09
N LYS A 88 -23.75 5.51 -1.43
CA LYS A 88 -23.64 4.14 -1.96
C LYS A 88 -22.95 4.10 -3.32
N GLN A 89 -23.29 5.03 -4.22
CA GLN A 89 -22.70 5.13 -5.56
C GLN A 89 -21.18 5.31 -5.51
N HIS A 90 -20.67 6.07 -4.53
CA HIS A 90 -19.23 6.33 -4.37
C HIS A 90 -18.55 5.44 -3.31
N ALA A 91 -19.21 4.36 -2.86
CA ALA A 91 -18.69 3.42 -1.86
C ALA A 91 -18.23 4.10 -0.55
N ILE A 92 -18.98 5.11 -0.10
CA ILE A 92 -18.72 5.82 1.16
C ILE A 92 -19.69 5.31 2.23
N GLY A 93 -19.16 4.73 3.30
CA GLY A 93 -20.00 4.24 4.41
C GLY A 93 -20.77 5.37 5.10
N ARG A 94 -22.06 5.16 5.39
CA ARG A 94 -22.94 6.16 6.04
C ARG A 94 -22.33 6.76 7.31
N SER A 95 -21.94 5.92 8.27
CA SER A 95 -21.33 6.37 9.53
C SER A 95 -20.07 7.22 9.30
N ARG A 96 -19.28 6.82 8.31
CA ARG A 96 -18.02 7.46 7.96
C ARG A 96 -18.24 8.85 7.35
N ALA A 97 -19.24 8.99 6.47
CA ALA A 97 -19.68 10.29 5.94
C ALA A 97 -20.12 11.25 7.05
N TYR A 98 -20.94 10.78 8.00
CA TYR A 98 -21.38 11.62 9.11
C TYR A 98 -20.26 11.99 10.07
N ASP A 99 -19.28 11.11 10.28
CA ASP A 99 -18.09 11.43 11.06
C ASP A 99 -17.24 12.52 10.39
N MET A 100 -17.06 12.47 9.07
CA MET A 100 -16.36 13.53 8.32
C MET A 100 -17.08 14.87 8.39
N ILE A 101 -18.40 14.88 8.22
CA ILE A 101 -19.21 16.09 8.39
C ILE A 101 -19.03 16.65 9.81
N ALA A 102 -19.05 15.79 10.83
CA ALA A 102 -18.84 16.21 12.21
C ALA A 102 -17.43 16.74 12.49
N ILE A 103 -16.39 16.21 11.82
CA ILE A 103 -15.03 16.75 11.87
C ILE A 103 -14.99 18.13 11.21
N ALA A 104 -15.59 18.29 10.03
CA ALA A 104 -15.66 19.57 9.32
C ALA A 104 -16.40 20.65 10.13
N ASP A 105 -17.48 20.28 10.83
CA ASP A 105 -18.21 21.17 11.74
C ASP A 105 -17.47 21.46 13.06
N GLY A 106 -16.31 20.84 13.31
CA GLY A 106 -15.58 20.95 14.58
C GLY A 106 -16.24 20.25 15.77
N ARG A 107 -17.28 19.43 15.54
CA ARG A 107 -18.02 18.69 16.57
C ARG A 107 -17.29 17.43 17.05
N LYS A 108 -16.38 16.89 16.24
CA LYS A 108 -15.54 15.73 16.57
C LYS A 108 -14.11 15.97 16.10
N THR A 109 -13.15 15.39 16.81
CA THR A 109 -11.77 15.28 16.35
C THR A 109 -11.50 13.88 15.79
N LEU A 110 -10.50 13.76 14.91
CA LEU A 110 -10.09 12.47 14.34
C LEU A 110 -9.64 11.49 15.45
N GLU A 111 -8.89 11.99 16.43
CA GLU A 111 -8.47 11.23 17.60
C GLU A 111 -9.65 10.73 18.43
N GLY A 112 -10.67 11.57 18.66
CA GLY A 112 -11.88 11.17 19.38
C GLY A 112 -12.65 10.04 18.67
N ILE A 113 -12.69 10.06 17.33
CA ILE A 113 -13.30 8.97 16.55
C ILE A 113 -12.47 7.69 16.66
N ARG A 114 -11.13 7.78 16.60
CA ARG A 114 -10.23 6.62 16.77
C ARG A 114 -10.39 6.01 18.17
N ALA A 115 -10.40 6.83 19.21
CA ALA A 115 -10.59 6.40 20.59
C ALA A 115 -11.94 5.69 20.79
N LYS A 116 -13.04 6.27 20.28
CA LYS A 116 -14.37 5.65 20.34
C LYS A 116 -14.43 4.33 19.58
N THR A 117 -13.75 4.24 18.45
CA THR A 117 -13.67 3.01 17.66
C THR A 117 -12.88 1.92 18.40
N ALA A 118 -11.72 2.27 18.97
CA ALA A 118 -10.92 1.36 19.80
C ALA A 118 -11.74 0.84 20.99
N GLN A 119 -12.49 1.72 21.67
CA GLN A 119 -13.38 1.32 22.77
C GLN A 119 -14.47 0.35 22.32
N ARG A 120 -15.11 0.60 21.17
CA ARG A 120 -16.14 -0.30 20.61
C ARG A 120 -15.58 -1.67 20.26
N VAL A 121 -14.39 -1.71 19.67
CA VAL A 121 -13.71 -2.96 19.32
C VAL A 121 -13.33 -3.73 20.58
N ALA A 122 -12.76 -3.07 21.59
CA ALA A 122 -12.44 -3.69 22.88
C ALA A 122 -13.69 -4.26 23.56
N ALA A 123 -14.76 -3.48 23.66
CA ALA A 123 -16.03 -3.93 24.26
C ALA A 123 -16.69 -5.07 23.46
N HIS A 124 -16.50 -5.12 22.14
CA HIS A 124 -16.96 -6.24 21.33
C HIS A 124 -16.13 -7.51 21.60
N ALA A 125 -14.80 -7.38 21.66
CA ALA A 125 -13.89 -8.48 21.98
C ALA A 125 -14.17 -9.06 23.37
N ASP A 126 -14.43 -8.21 24.36
CA ASP A 126 -14.80 -8.65 25.72
C ASP A 126 -16.11 -9.42 25.73
N ARG A 127 -17.16 -8.89 25.09
CA ARG A 127 -18.45 -9.59 24.97
C ARG A 127 -18.32 -10.94 24.25
N SER A 128 -17.51 -10.99 23.20
CA SER A 128 -17.24 -12.25 22.49
C SER A 128 -16.52 -13.26 23.39
N ARG A 129 -15.51 -12.83 24.16
CA ARG A 129 -14.82 -13.68 25.14
C ARG A 129 -15.76 -14.21 26.23
N THR A 130 -16.62 -13.36 26.78
CA THR A 130 -17.60 -13.76 27.80
C THR A 130 -18.63 -14.74 27.24
N ALA A 131 -19.17 -14.48 26.04
CA ALA A 131 -20.11 -15.38 25.38
C ALA A 131 -19.49 -16.75 25.08
N LEU A 132 -18.23 -16.78 24.64
CA LEU A 132 -17.48 -18.02 24.44
C LEU A 132 -17.18 -18.76 25.74
N ALA A 133 -17.10 -18.06 26.87
CA ALA A 133 -16.93 -18.68 28.18
C ALA A 133 -18.24 -19.31 28.69
N SER A 134 -19.39 -18.66 28.44
CA SER A 134 -20.69 -19.14 28.92
C SER A 134 -21.26 -20.33 28.13
N VAL A 135 -20.92 -20.47 26.84
CA VAL A 135 -21.46 -21.55 25.97
C VAL A 135 -20.59 -22.83 25.98
N SER A 136 -19.53 -22.84 26.78
CA SER A 136 -18.64 -23.99 26.89
C SER A 136 -19.23 -25.09 27.80
N ASN A 137 -20.02 -26.01 27.22
CA ASN A 137 -20.44 -27.28 27.85
C ASN A 137 -19.25 -28.29 28.00
N GLY A 138 -18.13 -27.87 28.59
CA GLY A 138 -16.99 -28.73 28.91
C GLY A 138 -16.11 -29.20 27.73
N GLN A 139 -16.56 -29.10 26.48
CA GLN A 139 -15.76 -29.48 25.30
C GLN A 139 -14.74 -28.41 24.84
N SER A 140 -14.79 -27.19 25.41
CA SER A 140 -14.09 -26.05 24.83
C SER A 140 -12.59 -25.98 25.11
N ALA A 141 -12.06 -26.63 26.16
CA ALA A 141 -10.66 -26.45 26.52
C ALA A 141 -9.70 -26.99 25.44
N LYS A 142 -10.01 -28.16 24.87
CA LYS A 142 -9.23 -28.75 23.76
C LYS A 142 -9.40 -27.96 22.47
N LEU A 143 -10.62 -27.50 22.16
CA LEU A 143 -10.90 -26.70 20.96
C LEU A 143 -10.28 -25.30 21.04
N ARG A 144 -10.27 -24.67 22.22
CA ARG A 144 -9.58 -23.39 22.47
C ARG A 144 -8.09 -23.53 22.28
N LYS A 145 -7.44 -24.52 22.88
CA LYS A 145 -6.01 -24.74 22.69
C LYS A 145 -5.64 -25.05 21.24
N LYS A 146 -6.53 -25.73 20.49
CA LYS A 146 -6.36 -25.96 19.06
C LYS A 146 -6.57 -24.68 18.24
N ALA A 147 -7.56 -23.86 18.59
CA ALA A 147 -7.83 -22.58 17.92
C ALA A 147 -6.72 -21.54 18.19
N GLU A 148 -6.22 -21.46 19.43
CA GLU A 148 -5.09 -20.60 19.80
C GLU A 148 -3.83 -21.01 19.05
N ARG A 149 -3.51 -22.32 19.00
CA ARG A 149 -2.40 -22.81 18.17
C ARG A 149 -2.60 -22.53 16.68
N GLY A 150 -3.84 -22.63 16.19
CA GLY A 150 -4.18 -22.30 14.80
C GLY A 150 -3.99 -20.82 14.49
N ALA A 151 -4.42 -19.93 15.39
CA ALA A 151 -4.23 -18.49 15.26
C ALA A 151 -2.76 -18.09 15.36
N GLU A 152 -1.99 -18.75 16.24
CA GLU A 152 -0.54 -18.53 16.36
C GLU A 152 0.22 -18.99 15.11
N LEU A 153 -0.11 -20.17 14.57
CA LEU A 153 0.45 -20.66 13.31
C LEU A 153 0.08 -19.76 12.12
N ALA A 154 -1.19 -19.34 12.01
CA ALA A 154 -1.62 -18.41 10.97
C ALA A 154 -0.91 -17.06 11.08
N SER A 155 -0.77 -16.51 12.30
CA SER A 155 -0.01 -15.27 12.51
C SER A 155 1.47 -15.43 12.19
N ARG A 156 2.05 -16.63 12.37
CA ARG A 156 3.44 -16.92 12.01
C ARG A 156 3.60 -17.01 10.50
N GLU A 157 2.73 -17.75 9.81
CA GLU A 157 2.73 -17.83 8.34
C GLU A 157 2.49 -16.46 7.68
N GLU A 158 1.64 -15.62 8.26
CA GLU A 158 1.43 -14.25 7.77
C GLU A 158 2.70 -13.39 7.96
N ARG A 159 3.40 -13.50 9.09
CA ARG A 159 4.68 -12.83 9.29
C ARG A 159 5.75 -13.33 8.32
N ASP A 160 5.90 -14.64 8.20
CA ASP A 160 6.88 -15.26 7.30
C ASP A 160 6.58 -14.89 5.83
N SER A 161 5.31 -14.75 5.43
CA SER A 161 4.96 -14.33 4.07
C SER A 161 5.22 -12.85 3.81
N VAL A 162 4.93 -11.97 4.78
CA VAL A 162 5.29 -10.54 4.70
C VAL A 162 6.81 -10.34 4.68
N GLU A 163 7.56 -11.10 5.48
CA GLU A 163 9.03 -11.08 5.50
C GLU A 163 9.61 -11.52 4.15
N ARG A 164 9.15 -12.66 3.59
CA ARG A 164 9.56 -13.09 2.23
C ARG A 164 9.21 -12.06 1.15
N GLN A 165 8.07 -11.40 1.24
CA GLN A 165 7.69 -10.38 0.26
C GLN A 165 8.61 -9.16 0.34
N ARG A 166 9.03 -8.77 1.56
CA ARG A 166 10.02 -7.70 1.77
C ARG A 166 11.39 -8.09 1.22
N ASP A 167 11.83 -9.31 1.47
CA ASP A 167 13.11 -9.81 0.95
C ASP A 167 13.13 -9.82 -0.59
N MET A 168 12.04 -10.28 -1.23
CA MET A 168 11.93 -10.22 -2.70
C MET A 168 11.97 -8.79 -3.25
N GLN A 169 11.31 -7.83 -2.58
CA GLN A 169 11.36 -6.42 -2.97
C GLN A 169 12.75 -5.81 -2.80
N ALA A 170 13.46 -6.19 -1.73
CA ALA A 170 14.84 -5.79 -1.48
C ALA A 170 15.78 -6.29 -2.59
N ASP A 171 15.65 -7.55 -2.98
CA ASP A 171 16.44 -8.17 -4.04
C ASP A 171 16.14 -7.54 -5.41
N GLU A 172 14.87 -7.25 -5.72
CA GLU A 172 14.47 -6.58 -6.95
C GLU A 172 15.06 -5.16 -7.05
N LEU A 173 15.02 -4.41 -5.95
CA LEU A 173 15.63 -3.08 -5.87
C LEU A 173 17.15 -3.14 -6.03
N ALA A 174 17.81 -4.08 -5.35
CA ALA A 174 19.25 -4.29 -5.46
C ALA A 174 19.65 -4.63 -6.90
N ALA A 175 18.91 -5.52 -7.57
CA ALA A 175 19.13 -5.87 -8.97
C ALA A 175 18.93 -4.66 -9.90
N ARG A 176 17.88 -3.87 -9.68
CA ARG A 176 17.61 -2.66 -10.47
C ARG A 176 18.72 -1.60 -10.29
N LEU A 177 19.20 -1.39 -9.07
CA LEU A 177 20.32 -0.49 -8.80
C LEU A 177 21.62 -0.99 -9.42
N ALA A 178 21.92 -2.29 -9.35
CA ALA A 178 23.09 -2.87 -10.00
C ALA A 178 23.05 -2.71 -11.52
N MET A 179 21.89 -2.94 -12.15
CA MET A 179 21.69 -2.72 -13.58
C MET A 179 21.86 -1.26 -13.98
N LEU A 180 21.34 -0.33 -13.18
CA LEU A 180 21.55 1.10 -13.41
C LEU A 180 23.02 1.48 -13.27
N LEU A 181 23.73 0.97 -12.26
CA LEU A 181 25.16 1.24 -12.08
C LEU A 181 25.99 0.70 -13.26
N LEU A 182 25.69 -0.51 -13.74
CA LEU A 182 26.39 -1.12 -14.88
C LEU A 182 26.10 -0.44 -16.22
N SER A 183 24.90 0.14 -16.38
CA SER A 183 24.55 0.92 -17.57
C SER A 183 24.93 2.40 -17.48
N SER A 184 25.27 2.91 -16.28
CA SER A 184 25.56 4.31 -16.04
C SER A 184 26.99 4.70 -16.44
N THR A 185 27.17 5.06 -17.71
CA THR A 185 28.29 5.94 -18.12
C THR A 185 27.83 7.39 -18.34
N THR A 186 26.54 7.67 -18.18
CA THR A 186 25.94 8.98 -18.48
C THR A 186 25.46 9.68 -17.20
N PRO A 187 25.61 11.03 -17.10
CA PRO A 187 25.09 11.81 -15.97
C PRO A 187 23.58 11.67 -15.75
N GLU A 188 22.83 11.30 -16.79
CA GLU A 188 21.39 11.09 -16.73
C GLU A 188 21.02 9.83 -15.95
N ALA A 189 21.80 8.75 -16.10
CA ALA A 189 21.62 7.53 -15.31
C ALA A 189 21.88 7.79 -13.80
N LEU A 190 22.85 8.64 -13.46
CA LEU A 190 23.11 9.04 -12.07
C LEU A 190 21.94 9.85 -11.46
N ARG A 191 21.27 10.69 -12.25
CA ARG A 191 20.04 11.38 -11.81
C ARG A 191 18.90 10.41 -11.60
N GLN A 192 18.71 9.43 -12.49
CA GLN A 192 17.70 8.40 -12.32
C GLN A 192 17.95 7.55 -11.07
N ILE A 193 19.20 7.17 -10.79
CA ILE A 193 19.57 6.47 -9.54
C ILE A 193 19.21 7.33 -8.32
N ARG A 194 19.53 8.63 -8.36
CA ARG A 194 19.21 9.56 -7.28
C ARG A 194 17.71 9.68 -7.05
N ASP A 195 16.93 9.81 -8.13
CA ASP A 195 15.47 9.93 -8.06
C ASP A 195 14.83 8.65 -7.51
N VAL A 196 15.32 7.47 -7.90
CA VAL A 196 14.89 6.19 -7.30
C VAL A 196 15.17 6.18 -5.80
N LEU A 197 16.39 6.55 -5.38
CA LEU A 197 16.77 6.59 -3.97
C LEU A 197 16.05 7.67 -3.14
N GLN A 198 15.47 8.70 -3.78
CA GLN A 198 14.71 9.76 -3.10
C GLN A 198 13.20 9.55 -3.13
N SER A 199 12.68 8.84 -4.13
CA SER A 199 11.25 8.58 -4.30
C SER A 199 10.72 7.47 -3.39
N GLU A 200 11.58 6.52 -3.00
CA GLU A 200 11.24 5.51 -2.00
C GLU A 200 11.41 6.10 -0.60
N SER A 201 10.50 5.73 0.31
CA SER A 201 10.47 6.39 1.61
C SER A 201 11.78 6.12 2.35
N ILE A 202 12.37 7.17 2.94
CA ILE A 202 13.58 7.04 3.77
C ILE A 202 13.41 5.96 4.85
N ALA A 203 12.17 5.64 5.25
CA ALA A 203 11.82 4.56 6.17
C ALA A 203 12.06 3.15 5.59
N GLU A 204 11.69 2.88 4.34
CA GLU A 204 11.93 1.59 3.67
C GLU A 204 13.45 1.37 3.45
N ILE A 205 14.16 2.44 3.09
CA ILE A 205 15.63 2.44 2.97
C ILE A 205 16.32 2.25 4.34
N HIS A 206 15.72 2.75 5.43
CA HIS A 206 16.23 2.55 6.80
C HIS A 206 15.99 1.14 7.34
N GLU A 207 14.92 0.43 6.94
CA GLU A 207 14.75 -0.99 7.26
C GLU A 207 15.72 -1.86 6.45
N LEU A 208 15.93 -1.58 5.16
CA LEU A 208 16.98 -2.22 4.35
C LEU A 208 18.38 -2.04 4.96
N ARG A 209 18.67 -0.87 5.55
CA ARG A 209 19.90 -0.60 6.31
C ARG A 209 20.10 -1.57 7.49
N TYR A 210 19.03 -1.98 8.16
CA TYR A 210 19.10 -2.86 9.33
C TYR A 210 19.32 -4.32 8.93
N HIS A 211 18.71 -4.78 7.83
CA HIS A 211 18.81 -6.18 7.38
C HIS A 211 20.02 -6.46 6.48
N CYS A 212 20.41 -5.53 5.60
CA CYS A 212 21.52 -5.75 4.65
C CYS A 212 22.88 -5.24 5.18
N GLY A 213 22.91 -4.48 6.28
CA GLY A 213 24.14 -3.88 6.81
C GLY A 213 24.80 -2.84 5.90
N ILE A 214 24.12 -2.43 4.83
CA ILE A 214 24.60 -1.46 3.84
C ILE A 214 24.48 -0.06 4.42
N LYS A 215 25.61 0.62 4.61
CA LYS A 215 25.60 2.06 4.84
C LYS A 215 25.35 2.74 3.49
N TYR A 216 24.12 3.20 3.25
CA TYR A 216 23.75 3.97 2.05
C TYR A 216 24.36 5.39 2.02
N SER A 217 24.76 5.93 3.17
CA SER A 217 25.31 7.29 3.26
C SER A 217 26.60 7.50 2.43
N PRO A 218 27.59 6.59 2.43
CA PRO A 218 28.72 6.65 1.51
C PRO A 218 28.33 6.61 0.03
N ILE A 219 27.35 5.78 -0.36
CA ILE A 219 26.92 5.64 -1.76
C ILE A 219 26.22 6.91 -2.23
N LEU A 220 25.26 7.43 -1.44
CA LEU A 220 24.59 8.71 -1.76
C LEU A 220 25.58 9.88 -1.78
N LYS A 221 26.54 9.93 -0.84
CA LYS A 221 27.61 10.95 -0.87
C LYS A 221 28.54 10.81 -2.07
N ALA A 222 28.81 9.58 -2.53
CA ALA A 222 29.61 9.33 -3.72
C ALA A 222 28.84 9.74 -4.99
N ILE A 223 27.55 9.43 -5.07
CA ILE A 223 26.66 9.87 -6.17
C ILE A 223 26.55 11.40 -6.18
N ASP A 224 26.30 12.03 -5.03
CA ASP A 224 26.21 13.49 -4.91
C ASP A 224 27.53 14.18 -5.29
N ARG A 225 28.67 13.58 -4.94
CA ARG A 225 30.00 14.08 -5.33
C ARG A 225 30.23 13.90 -6.84
N ALA A 226 29.90 12.73 -7.40
CA ALA A 226 30.02 12.46 -8.83
C ALA A 226 29.09 13.33 -9.69
N LEU A 227 27.93 13.72 -9.16
CA LEU A 227 27.03 14.68 -9.81
C LEU A 227 27.50 16.14 -9.69
N ALA A 228 28.32 16.47 -8.69
CA ALA A 228 28.83 17.81 -8.46
C ALA A 228 30.14 18.12 -9.23
N ASP A 229 31.00 17.12 -9.42
CA ASP A 229 32.23 17.24 -10.21
C ASP A 229 32.03 16.65 -11.61
N VAL A 230 32.05 17.51 -12.64
CA VAL A 230 31.89 17.10 -14.07
C VAL A 230 33.06 16.21 -14.54
N ASP A 231 34.21 16.27 -13.85
CA ASP A 231 35.41 15.49 -14.15
C ASP A 231 35.54 14.19 -13.33
N THR A 232 34.59 13.87 -12.43
CA THR A 232 34.59 12.57 -11.73
C THR A 232 34.18 11.46 -12.70
N GLY A 233 35.17 10.68 -13.15
CA GLY A 233 34.91 9.52 -13.98
C GLY A 233 34.17 8.41 -13.22
N PRO A 234 33.48 7.48 -13.92
CA PRO A 234 32.78 6.34 -13.32
C PRO A 234 33.66 5.45 -12.42
N GLY A 235 34.99 5.53 -12.54
CA GLY A 235 35.94 4.79 -11.70
C GLY A 235 35.89 5.15 -10.21
N ASP A 236 35.57 6.39 -9.84
CA ASP A 236 35.50 6.78 -8.42
C ASP A 236 34.23 6.27 -7.72
N LEU A 237 33.13 6.16 -8.47
CA LEU A 237 31.90 5.51 -8.00
C LEU A 237 32.10 4.01 -7.84
N LEU A 238 32.78 3.36 -8.81
CA LEU A 238 33.14 1.96 -8.72
C LEU A 238 34.07 1.71 -7.53
N ALA A 239 35.09 2.54 -7.30
CA ALA A 239 35.98 2.42 -6.14
C ALA A 239 35.27 2.66 -4.79
N ALA A 240 34.22 3.48 -4.74
CA ALA A 240 33.38 3.64 -3.56
C ALA A 240 32.48 2.42 -3.33
N PHE A 241 31.97 1.81 -4.40
CA PHE A 241 31.21 0.56 -4.37
C PHE A 241 32.09 -0.64 -3.98
N ASP A 242 33.30 -0.74 -4.53
CA ASP A 242 34.34 -1.74 -4.22
C ASP A 242 34.75 -1.75 -2.75
N ARG A 243 34.79 -0.57 -2.13
CA ARG A 243 35.07 -0.43 -0.68
C ARG A 243 33.87 -0.79 0.21
N SER A 244 32.72 -1.10 -0.38
CA SER A 244 31.56 -1.63 0.34
C SER A 244 31.62 -3.16 0.39
N ARG A 245 31.01 -3.79 1.41
CA ARG A 245 30.92 -5.26 1.53
C ARG A 245 30.34 -5.95 0.28
N HIS A 246 29.55 -5.24 -0.52
CA HIS A 246 28.97 -5.78 -1.76
C HIS A 246 29.89 -5.62 -2.97
N GLY A 247 30.84 -4.68 -2.93
CA GLY A 247 31.86 -4.53 -3.96
C GLY A 247 32.89 -5.65 -3.95
N GLU A 248 33.22 -6.20 -2.78
CA GLU A 248 34.04 -7.41 -2.67
C GLU A 248 33.34 -8.63 -3.30
N ILE A 249 32.04 -8.80 -3.06
CA ILE A 249 31.22 -9.88 -3.64
C ILE A 249 31.07 -9.69 -5.17
N PHE A 250 30.84 -8.44 -5.60
CA PHE A 250 30.73 -8.10 -7.01
C PHE A 250 32.05 -8.33 -7.77
N ASN A 251 33.19 -7.93 -7.21
CA ASN A 251 34.49 -8.18 -7.81
C ASN A 251 34.85 -9.67 -7.84
N LEU A 252 34.45 -10.46 -6.84
CA LEU A 252 34.59 -11.91 -6.84
C LEU A 252 33.78 -12.59 -7.95
N LEU A 253 32.57 -12.08 -8.24
CA LEU A 253 31.70 -12.61 -9.31
C LEU A 253 32.12 -12.18 -10.71
N PHE A 254 32.75 -11.01 -10.87
CA PHE A 254 32.95 -10.38 -12.19
C PHE A 254 34.41 -10.08 -12.57
N SER A 255 35.41 -10.30 -11.69
CA SER A 255 36.84 -10.15 -12.04
C SER A 255 37.50 -11.40 -12.61
N ALA A 256 36.74 -12.37 -13.13
CA ALA A 256 37.32 -13.46 -13.89
C ALA A 256 37.99 -12.90 -15.17
N PRO A 257 39.26 -13.20 -15.44
CA PRO A 257 39.96 -12.64 -16.60
C PRO A 257 39.24 -13.05 -17.89
N ALA A 258 39.06 -12.06 -18.78
CA ALA A 258 38.49 -12.23 -20.10
C ALA A 258 39.32 -13.27 -20.88
N GLY A 259 38.88 -14.52 -20.87
CA GLY A 259 39.63 -15.67 -21.40
C GLY A 259 39.19 -17.03 -20.87
N VAL A 260 38.39 -17.09 -19.79
CA VAL A 260 37.83 -18.35 -19.28
C VAL A 260 36.41 -18.56 -19.83
N THR A 261 36.33 -18.98 -21.09
CA THR A 261 35.17 -19.68 -21.64
C THR A 261 35.34 -21.13 -21.18
N ASP A 262 34.74 -21.61 -20.09
CA ASP A 262 33.37 -22.13 -20.14
C ASP A 262 32.75 -22.34 -18.74
N LYS A 263 33.37 -21.88 -17.64
CA LYS A 263 32.86 -22.18 -16.28
C LYS A 263 33.09 -21.08 -15.23
N PRO A 264 32.59 -19.85 -15.44
CA PRO A 264 32.74 -18.76 -14.46
C PRO A 264 32.04 -19.08 -13.12
N LEU A 265 30.94 -19.85 -13.14
CA LEU A 265 30.18 -20.18 -11.94
C LEU A 265 30.89 -21.20 -11.03
N GLU A 266 31.52 -22.25 -11.58
CA GLU A 266 32.25 -23.24 -10.78
C GLU A 266 33.52 -22.64 -10.15
N ALA A 267 34.19 -21.72 -10.85
CA ALA A 267 35.36 -21.02 -10.30
C ALA A 267 34.96 -20.04 -9.18
N ALA A 268 33.85 -19.32 -9.33
CA ALA A 268 33.30 -18.45 -8.30
C ALA A 268 32.85 -19.24 -7.06
N LEU A 269 32.20 -20.41 -7.26
CA LEU A 269 31.81 -21.31 -6.17
C LEU A 269 33.02 -21.93 -5.46
N GLY A 270 34.06 -22.35 -6.20
CA GLY A 270 35.29 -22.88 -5.60
C GLY A 270 36.10 -21.85 -4.82
N ALA A 271 36.08 -20.58 -5.25
CA ALA A 271 36.67 -19.47 -4.47
C ALA A 271 35.87 -19.18 -3.18
N TYR A 272 34.56 -19.44 -3.20
CA TYR A 272 33.67 -19.29 -2.05
C TYR A 272 33.95 -20.33 -0.95
N ASP A 273 34.08 -21.61 -1.34
CA ASP A 273 34.44 -22.71 -0.44
C ASP A 273 35.85 -22.52 0.15
N ALA A 274 36.81 -22.08 -0.67
CA ALA A 274 38.19 -21.83 -0.23
C ALA A 274 38.31 -20.71 0.83
N LEU A 275 37.34 -19.79 0.89
CA LEU A 275 37.28 -18.70 1.88
C LEU A 275 36.54 -19.10 3.17
N GLY A 276 36.01 -20.31 3.26
CA GLY A 276 35.31 -20.82 4.46
C GLY A 276 34.04 -20.04 4.80
N LEU A 277 33.35 -19.50 3.80
CA LEU A 277 32.15 -18.67 3.96
C LEU A 277 30.84 -19.47 3.98
N GLU A 278 30.92 -20.79 3.94
CA GLU A 278 29.80 -21.75 3.84
C GLU A 278 28.75 -21.58 4.94
N ASP A 279 29.14 -21.15 6.15
CA ASP A 279 28.24 -21.00 7.30
C ASP A 279 27.49 -19.66 7.36
N ARG A 280 27.69 -18.74 6.40
CA ARG A 280 27.26 -17.32 6.58
C ARG A 280 26.28 -16.78 5.55
N LEU A 281 26.05 -17.45 4.44
CA LEU A 281 25.06 -17.03 3.44
C LEU A 281 24.36 -18.26 2.84
N CYS A 282 23.03 -18.33 3.00
CA CYS A 282 22.18 -19.37 2.41
C CYS A 282 22.03 -19.15 0.90
N PHE A 283 23.10 -19.33 0.12
CA PHE A 283 23.07 -19.22 -1.35
C PHE A 283 22.49 -20.46 -2.05
N HIS A 284 22.25 -21.56 -1.32
CA HIS A 284 21.77 -22.81 -1.92
C HIS A 284 20.37 -22.75 -2.54
N ASP A 285 19.58 -21.68 -2.29
CA ASP A 285 18.21 -21.53 -2.83
C ASP A 285 18.09 -20.59 -4.03
N LEU A 286 19.17 -19.89 -4.43
CA LEU A 286 19.18 -19.08 -5.64
C LEU A 286 19.30 -19.99 -6.87
N ARG A 287 18.15 -20.33 -7.48
CA ARG A 287 18.12 -21.03 -8.76
C ARG A 287 18.89 -20.19 -9.79
N PRO A 288 19.79 -20.78 -10.60
CA PRO A 288 20.59 -20.05 -11.58
C PRO A 288 19.78 -19.53 -12.79
N GLU A 289 18.52 -19.94 -12.93
CA GLU A 289 17.67 -19.63 -14.09
C GLU A 289 17.36 -18.14 -14.32
N PRO A 290 17.11 -17.28 -13.30
CA PRO A 290 16.88 -15.85 -13.50
C PRO A 290 18.13 -15.15 -14.03
N LEU A 291 19.31 -15.51 -13.50
CA LEU A 291 20.58 -14.92 -13.90
C LEU A 291 20.99 -15.34 -15.33
N LEU A 292 20.72 -16.60 -15.70
CA LEU A 292 20.99 -17.09 -17.06
C LEU A 292 20.03 -16.51 -18.11
N ARG A 293 18.77 -16.23 -17.76
CA ARG A 293 17.82 -15.54 -18.66
C ARG A 293 18.17 -14.07 -18.88
N LEU A 294 18.75 -13.42 -17.87
CA LEU A 294 19.20 -12.02 -17.96
C LEU A 294 20.52 -11.86 -18.73
N ALA A 295 21.42 -12.86 -18.69
CA ALA A 295 22.67 -12.83 -19.46
C ALA A 295 22.50 -13.14 -20.96
N ALA A 296 21.34 -13.69 -21.35
CA ALA A 296 21.02 -14.04 -22.73
C ALA A 296 20.22 -12.95 -23.48
N ALA A 297 19.89 -11.83 -22.82
CA ALA A 297 19.17 -10.68 -23.37
C ALA A 297 20.11 -9.47 -23.51
#